data_AF-A0A962HV37-F1
#
_entry.id   AF-A0A962HV37-F1
#
_cell.length_a   1.000
_cell.length_b   1.000
_cell.length_c   1.000
_cell.angle_alpha   90.00
_cell.angle_beta   90.00
_cell.angle_gamma   90.00
#
_symmetry.space_group_name_H-M   'P 1'
#
loop_
_entity.id
_entity.type
_entity.pdbx_description
1 polymer ?
#
loop_
_entity_poly.entity_id
_entity_poly.type
_entity_poly.pdbx_seq_one_letter_code
_entity_poly.pdbx_strand_id
1 'polypeptide(L)'
;VAEPGVVTASALTAAQNGGRSLWSPFRRPLWLLTEPQLLRTDMAGLPIHDGPLIVANDPERIETGWWNGADVMRDYYTAVDARRARLWIFRERLPPNHWFLHGVFG
;
A
#
# COMPACT_ATOMS: atom_id res chain seq x y z
N VAL A 1 13.84 -11.29 39.28
CA VAL A 1 13.53 -9.98 38.66
C VAL A 1 13.48 -10.19 37.16
N ALA A 2 12.39 -9.75 36.53
CA ALA A 2 12.01 -9.82 35.11
C ALA A 2 11.55 -11.20 34.56
N GLU A 3 10.25 -11.28 34.31
CA GLU A 3 9.51 -12.30 33.53
C GLU A 3 9.70 -12.07 32.01
N PRO A 4 9.59 -13.09 31.15
CA PRO A 4 9.58 -12.92 29.69
C PRO A 4 8.18 -12.49 29.20
N GLY A 5 8.01 -11.20 28.90
CA GLY A 5 6.80 -10.68 28.28
C GLY A 5 6.71 -11.04 26.80
N VAL A 6 6.01 -12.13 26.49
CA VAL A 6 5.42 -12.38 25.17
C VAL A 6 4.42 -11.25 24.89
N VAL A 7 4.69 -10.41 23.89
CA VAL A 7 3.69 -9.46 23.39
C VAL A 7 3.01 -10.10 22.19
N THR A 8 1.85 -10.69 22.48
CA THR A 8 0.90 -11.25 21.51
C THR A 8 0.52 -10.17 20.50
N ALA A 9 0.74 -10.42 19.21
CA ALA A 9 0.14 -9.62 18.15
C ALA A 9 -1.38 -9.81 18.21
N SER A 10 -2.09 -8.84 18.78
CA SER A 10 -3.55 -8.78 18.73
C SER A 10 -3.98 -8.54 17.29
N ALA A 11 -4.22 -9.64 16.56
CA ALA A 11 -5.05 -9.62 15.37
C ALA A 11 -6.46 -9.22 15.81
N LEU A 12 -6.84 -7.97 15.57
CA LEU A 12 -8.23 -7.55 15.70
C LEU A 12 -9.04 -8.28 14.63
N THR A 13 -9.89 -9.18 15.12
CA THR A 13 -10.98 -9.87 14.43
C THR A 13 -11.72 -8.93 13.48
N ALA A 14 -11.47 -9.06 12.18
CA ALA A 14 -12.42 -8.61 11.18
C ALA A 14 -13.53 -9.66 11.10
N ALA A 15 -14.72 -9.29 11.60
CA ALA A 15 -15.92 -10.11 11.60
C ALA A 15 -16.19 -10.73 10.22
N GLN A 16 -16.30 -12.05 10.20
CA GLN A 16 -16.78 -12.83 9.07
C GLN A 16 -18.28 -12.58 8.90
N ASN A 17 -18.66 -11.78 7.91
CA ASN A 17 -20.03 -11.71 7.42
C ASN A 17 -20.03 -11.44 5.91
N GLY A 18 -20.28 -12.49 5.13
CA GLY A 18 -21.04 -12.62 3.86
C GLY A 18 -21.10 -11.53 2.78
N GLY A 19 -20.40 -10.39 2.87
CA GLY A 19 -20.34 -9.37 1.84
C GLY A 19 -18.95 -9.32 1.24
N ARG A 20 -18.83 -9.36 -0.10
CA ARG A 20 -17.55 -9.16 -0.79
C ARG A 20 -16.97 -7.83 -0.32
N SER A 21 -15.99 -7.84 0.58
CA SER A 21 -15.21 -6.64 0.88
C SER A 21 -14.57 -6.19 -0.43
N LEU A 22 -15.05 -5.07 -0.96
CA LEU A 22 -14.51 -4.42 -2.15
C LEU A 22 -13.07 -3.93 -1.93
N TRP A 23 -12.65 -3.91 -0.66
CA TRP A 23 -11.40 -3.37 -0.15
C TRP A 23 -10.69 -4.40 0.70
N SER A 24 -10.59 -5.64 0.21
CA SER A 24 -9.73 -6.63 0.87
C SER A 24 -8.29 -6.15 0.72
N PRO A 25 -7.57 -5.82 1.82
CA PRO A 25 -6.22 -5.28 1.75
C PRO A 25 -5.22 -6.27 1.13
N PHE A 26 -5.60 -7.55 1.07
CA PHE A 26 -4.82 -8.63 0.48
C PHE A 26 -5.15 -8.90 -1.00
N ARG A 27 -6.02 -8.10 -1.64
CA ARG A 27 -6.19 -8.24 -3.09
C ARG A 27 -4.95 -7.72 -3.77
N ARG A 28 -4.33 -8.58 -4.57
CA ARG A 28 -3.34 -8.16 -5.57
C ARG A 28 -4.07 -7.58 -6.79
N PRO A 29 -3.52 -6.55 -7.44
CA PRO A 29 -4.08 -6.06 -8.69
C PRO A 29 -4.00 -7.15 -9.77
N LEU A 30 -4.92 -7.09 -10.73
CA LEU A 30 -4.93 -8.00 -11.87
C LEU A 30 -3.81 -7.65 -12.86
N TRP A 31 -3.49 -6.36 -12.96
CA TRP A 31 -2.48 -5.84 -13.87
C TRP A 31 -1.39 -5.11 -13.08
N LEU A 32 -0.15 -5.51 -13.31
CA LEU A 32 1.05 -4.83 -12.79
C LEU A 32 1.77 -4.15 -13.94
N LEU A 33 2.22 -2.92 -13.71
CA LEU A 33 3.13 -2.24 -14.60
C LEU A 33 4.50 -2.92 -14.48
N THR A 34 5.17 -3.14 -15.62
CA THR A 34 6.53 -3.68 -15.64
C THR A 34 7.49 -2.79 -14.85
N GLU A 35 7.32 -1.48 -14.95
CA GLU A 35 8.06 -0.48 -14.18
C GLU A 35 7.07 0.42 -13.43
N PRO A 36 7.24 0.61 -12.10
CA PRO A 36 6.40 1.53 -11.36
C PRO A 36 6.48 2.96 -11.91
N GLN A 37 5.33 3.58 -12.14
CA GLN A 37 5.24 4.94 -12.63
C GLN A 37 5.29 5.93 -11.47
N LEU A 38 6.23 6.87 -11.49
CA LEU A 38 6.32 7.96 -10.50
C LEU A 38 5.06 8.83 -10.53
N LEU A 39 4.48 9.07 -9.36
CA LEU A 39 3.32 9.96 -9.19
C LEU A 39 3.76 11.35 -8.74
N ARG A 40 3.05 12.36 -9.22
CA ARG A 40 3.17 13.72 -8.69
C ARG A 40 2.47 13.80 -7.34
N THR A 41 2.87 14.76 -6.52
CA THR A 41 2.21 15.06 -5.25
C THR A 41 1.62 16.46 -5.25
N ASP A 42 0.55 16.66 -4.47
CA ASP A 42 0.06 18.00 -4.15
C ASP A 42 0.95 18.70 -3.12
N MET A 43 0.54 19.92 -2.70
CA MET A 43 1.26 20.69 -1.67
C MET A 43 1.27 20.01 -0.28
N ALA A 44 0.36 19.07 -0.02
CA ALA A 44 0.31 18.30 1.21
C ALA A 44 1.12 16.98 1.12
N GLY A 45 1.74 16.68 -0.03
CA GLY A 45 2.51 15.46 -0.26
C GLY A 45 1.65 14.23 -0.58
N LEU A 46 0.37 14.42 -0.92
CA LEU A 46 -0.53 13.33 -1.31
C LEU A 46 -0.42 13.05 -2.81
N PRO A 47 -0.50 11.76 -3.23
CA PRO A 47 -0.31 11.38 -4.62
C PRO A 47 -1.49 11.82 -5.52
N ILE A 48 -1.16 12.25 -6.73
CA ILE A 48 -2.10 12.69 -7.78
C ILE A 48 -1.96 11.77 -8.99
N HIS A 49 -3.10 11.31 -9.53
CA HIS A 49 -3.20 10.65 -10.82
C HIS A 49 -4.51 11.08 -11.51
N ASP A 50 -4.40 11.96 -12.51
CA ASP A 50 -5.55 12.61 -13.18
C ASP A 50 -6.56 13.24 -12.21
N GLY A 51 -6.06 13.69 -11.06
CA GLY A 51 -6.84 14.20 -9.92
C GLY A 51 -6.31 13.66 -8.58
N PRO A 52 -6.84 14.15 -7.45
CA PRO A 52 -6.48 13.65 -6.13
C PRO A 52 -6.85 12.17 -5.98
N LEU A 53 -5.95 11.38 -5.40
CA LEU A 53 -6.23 9.99 -5.08
C LEU A 53 -6.87 9.84 -3.70
N ILE A 54 -7.92 9.04 -3.61
CA ILE A 54 -8.54 8.65 -2.34
C ILE A 54 -7.91 7.32 -1.90
N VAL A 55 -7.10 7.36 -0.84
CA VAL A 55 -6.49 6.15 -0.25
C VAL A 55 -7.54 5.41 0.59
N ALA A 56 -7.72 4.12 0.32
CA ALA A 56 -8.86 3.34 0.82
C ALA A 56 -8.52 2.38 1.97
N ASN A 57 -7.24 2.09 2.23
CA ASN A 57 -6.81 1.11 3.22
C ASN A 57 -5.55 1.56 3.98
N ASP A 58 -5.30 0.88 5.10
CA ASP A 58 -4.01 0.91 5.77
C ASP A 58 -2.90 0.32 4.87
N PRO A 59 -1.63 0.74 5.05
CA PRO A 59 -0.54 0.29 4.21
C PRO A 59 -0.25 -1.21 4.37
N GLU A 60 -0.06 -1.88 3.24
CA GLU A 60 0.60 -3.17 3.18
C GLU A 60 2.12 -2.97 3.05
N ARG A 61 2.86 -3.39 4.07
CA ARG A 61 4.32 -3.24 4.10
C ARG A 61 5.01 -4.39 3.38
N ILE A 62 5.85 -4.05 2.42
CA ILE A 62 6.73 -4.99 1.73
C ILE A 62 8.18 -4.55 1.95
N GLU A 63 8.94 -5.42 2.61
CA GLU A 63 10.36 -5.21 2.88
C GLU A 63 11.20 -6.37 2.32
N THR A 64 12.21 -6.04 1.52
CA THR A 64 13.23 -7.00 1.04
C THR A 64 14.62 -6.38 1.21
N GLY A 65 15.67 -7.19 1.32
CA GLY A 65 17.05 -6.64 1.41
C GLY A 65 18.01 -7.36 2.36
N TRP A 66 17.56 -8.40 3.07
CA TRP A 66 18.33 -9.07 4.13
C TRP A 66 19.63 -9.80 3.69
N TRP A 67 20.02 -9.77 2.41
CA TRP A 67 21.32 -10.31 1.97
C TRP A 67 21.95 -9.67 0.73
N ASN A 68 21.25 -8.79 -0.01
CA ASN A 68 21.74 -8.27 -1.30
C ASN A 68 21.81 -6.73 -1.40
N GLY A 69 21.55 -6.00 -0.32
CA GLY A 69 21.65 -4.53 -0.29
C GLY A 69 20.62 -3.80 -1.15
N ALA A 70 19.64 -4.51 -1.72
CA ALA A 70 18.48 -3.90 -2.36
C ALA A 70 17.37 -3.78 -1.32
N ASP A 71 17.56 -2.84 -0.38
CA ASP A 71 16.59 -2.52 0.66
C ASP A 71 15.34 -1.93 0.00
N VAL A 72 14.39 -2.79 -0.33
CA VAL A 72 13.03 -2.37 -0.71
C VAL A 72 12.30 -2.16 0.59
N MET A 73 11.86 -0.92 0.84
CA MET A 73 11.01 -0.60 1.98
C MET A 73 9.83 0.21 1.47
N ARG A 74 8.73 -0.46 1.16
CA ARG A 74 7.55 0.14 0.51
C ARG A 74 6.30 -0.11 1.34
N ASP A 75 5.53 0.95 1.52
CA ASP A 75 4.18 0.87 2.05
C ASP A 75 3.20 0.96 0.85
N TYR A 76 2.49 -0.13 0.55
CA TYR A 76 1.53 -0.23 -0.55
C TYR A 76 0.11 0.12 -0.10
N TYR A 77 -0.63 0.80 -0.96
CA TYR A 77 -1.99 1.26 -0.70
C TYR A 77 -2.89 0.94 -1.90
N THR A 78 -4.17 0.72 -1.61
CA THR A 78 -5.23 0.79 -2.63
C THR A 78 -5.74 2.22 -2.68
N ALA A 79 -5.74 2.83 -3.86
CA ALA A 79 -6.27 4.16 -4.09
C ALA A 79 -7.35 4.15 -5.18
N VAL A 80 -8.20 5.17 -5.19
CA VAL A 80 -9.21 5.39 -6.23
C VAL A 80 -8.98 6.75 -6.87
N ASP A 81 -8.93 6.79 -8.19
CA ASP A 81 -8.83 8.04 -8.95
C ASP A 81 -10.20 8.70 -9.20
N ALA A 82 -10.19 9.89 -9.79
CA ALA A 82 -11.41 10.63 -10.13
C ALA A 82 -12.34 9.87 -11.12
N ARG A 83 -11.79 8.92 -11.88
CA ARG A 83 -12.51 8.07 -12.83
C ARG A 83 -13.01 6.76 -12.20
N ARG A 84 -12.89 6.62 -10.87
CA ARG A 84 -13.22 5.41 -10.09
C ARG A 84 -12.37 4.19 -10.43
N ALA A 85 -11.23 4.36 -11.09
CA ALA A 85 -10.26 3.30 -11.27
C ALA A 85 -9.61 2.99 -9.92
N ARG A 86 -9.51 1.69 -9.60
CA ARG A 86 -8.81 1.23 -8.41
C ARG A 86 -7.35 0.98 -8.77
N LEU A 87 -6.46 1.64 -8.06
CA LEU A 87 -5.03 1.65 -8.30
C LEU A 87 -4.29 1.02 -7.13
N TRP A 88 -3.18 0.35 -7.43
CA TRP A 88 -2.23 -0.14 -6.45
C TRP A 88 -1.00 0.75 -6.49
N ILE A 89 -0.86 1.59 -5.47
CA ILE A 89 0.21 2.58 -5.37
C ILE A 89 1.11 2.21 -4.20
N PHE A 90 2.34 2.72 -4.17
CA PHE A 90 3.19 2.62 -2.97
C PHE A 90 3.92 3.91 -2.69
N ARG A 91 4.31 4.06 -1.43
CA ARG A 91 5.25 5.08 -0.98
C ARG A 91 6.54 4.41 -0.52
N GLU A 92 7.67 4.97 -0.95
CA GLU A 92 8.97 4.57 -0.42
C GLU A 92 9.14 5.08 1.01
N ARG A 93 9.68 4.23 1.89
CA ARG A 93 9.96 4.61 3.28
C ARG A 93 11.34 5.25 3.45
N LEU A 94 12.26 4.96 2.53
CA LEU A 94 13.55 5.63 2.46
C LEU A 94 13.44 6.93 1.66
N PRO A 95 14.25 7.97 1.98
CA PRO A 95 14.31 9.18 1.19
C PRO A 95 14.59 8.85 -0.29
N PRO A 96 13.92 9.52 -1.24
CA PRO A 96 13.14 10.76 -1.08
C PRO A 96 11.64 10.56 -0.73
N ASN A 97 11.19 9.34 -0.40
CA ASN A 97 9.81 9.03 -0.02
C ASN A 97 8.76 9.26 -1.13
N HIS A 98 9.15 8.96 -2.37
CA HIS A 98 8.30 9.12 -3.54
C HIS A 98 7.09 8.18 -3.55
N TRP A 99 6.06 8.61 -4.29
CA TRP A 99 4.87 7.83 -4.59
C TRP A 99 4.94 7.23 -5.99
N PHE A 100 4.49 5.99 -6.13
CA PHE A 100 4.47 5.29 -7.41
C PHE A 100 3.16 4.55 -7.63
N LEU A 101 2.71 4.49 -8.87
CA LEU A 101 1.70 3.57 -9.35
C LEU A 101 2.38 2.27 -9.80
N HIS A 102 1.91 1.13 -9.29
CA HIS A 102 2.46 -0.18 -9.64
C HIS A 102 1.45 -1.11 -10.29
N GLY A 103 0.15 -0.90 -10.09
CA GLY A 103 -0.86 -1.74 -10.72
C GLY A 103 -2.27 -1.16 -10.75
N VAL A 104 -3.13 -1.83 -11.48
CA VAL A 104 -4.56 -1.48 -11.65
C VAL A 104 -5.41 -2.70 -11.32
N PHE A 105 -6.45 -2.50 -10.52
CA PHE A 105 -7.44 -3.52 -10.22
C PHE A 105 -8.50 -3.58 -11.32
N GLY A 106 -8.84 -4.79 -11.77
CA GLY A 106 -9.92 -5.09 -12.73
C GLY A 106 -11.12 -5.75 -12.07
#